data_AF-A0A6L4AAB1-F1
#
_entry.id   AF-A0A6L4AAB1-F1
#
_cell.length_a   1.000
_cell.length_b   1.000
_cell.length_c   1.000
_cell.angle_alpha   90.00
_cell.angle_beta   90.00
_cell.angle_gamma   90.00
#
_symmetry.space_group_name_H-M   'P 1'
#
loop_
_entity.id
_entity.type
_entity.pdbx_description
1 polymer ?
#
loop_
_entity_poly.entity_id
_entity_poly.type
_entity_poly.pdbx_seq_one_letter_code
_entity_poly.pdbx_strand_id
1 'polypeptide(L)'
;MKVAVIGGGSSYTPELINGFLERMESFPLQELWLMDILPERLEIVGKFAQRMVKAAGAPFEVHLTTDQREAVRGANYVTTQLRVGWMQARREDEYLGRRHGLIGQETTGIGGMAKALRTIPVILKIAYDMRE
;
A
#
# COMPACT_ATOMS: atom_id res chain seq x y z
N MET A 1 -15.90 -10.64 3.02
CA MET A 1 -15.31 -9.87 1.92
C MET A 1 -13.79 -9.88 2.04
N LYS A 2 -13.06 -10.02 0.94
CA LYS A 2 -11.59 -9.92 0.88
C LYS A 2 -11.15 -8.57 0.34
N VAL A 3 -10.24 -7.90 1.06
CA VAL A 3 -9.58 -6.66 0.60
C VAL A 3 -8.08 -6.89 0.53
N ALA A 4 -7.47 -6.51 -0.60
CA ALA A 4 -6.02 -6.52 -0.77
C ALA A 4 -5.46 -5.10 -0.70
N VAL A 5 -4.34 -4.95 0.00
CA VAL A 5 -3.64 -3.68 0.19
C VAL A 5 -2.22 -3.83 -0.34
N ILE A 6 -1.94 -3.25 -1.51
CA ILE A 6 -0.60 -3.24 -2.10
C ILE A 6 0.20 -2.06 -1.55
N GLY A 7 1.34 -2.36 -0.92
CA GLY A 7 2.08 -1.42 -0.06
C GLY A 7 1.66 -1.51 1.41
N GLY A 8 1.26 -2.69 1.89
CA GLY A 8 0.80 -2.94 3.26
C GLY A 8 1.83 -2.64 4.36
N GLY A 9 3.12 -2.50 4.03
CA GLY A 9 4.19 -2.06 4.94
C GLY A 9 4.29 -0.53 5.08
N SER A 10 3.29 0.21 4.63
CA SER A 10 3.17 1.65 4.82
C SER A 10 2.88 2.01 6.27
N SER A 11 3.42 3.15 6.73
CA SER A 11 3.11 3.70 8.06
C SER A 11 1.65 4.14 8.22
N TYR A 12 0.89 4.23 7.12
CA TYR A 12 -0.54 4.55 7.12
C TYR A 12 -1.45 3.32 7.28
N THR A 13 -0.92 2.11 7.17
CA THR A 13 -1.72 0.88 7.37
C THR A 13 -2.49 0.88 8.69
N PRO A 14 -1.94 1.30 9.85
CA PRO A 14 -2.70 1.33 11.10
C PRO A 14 -3.97 2.21 11.04
N GLU A 15 -3.90 3.36 10.36
CA GLU A 15 -5.06 4.24 10.15
C GLU A 15 -6.12 3.54 9.28
N LEU A 16 -5.68 2.82 8.24
CA LEU A 16 -6.57 2.00 7.41
C LEU A 16 -7.25 0.88 8.23
N ILE A 17 -6.53 0.22 9.14
CA ILE A 17 -7.10 -0.80 10.04
C ILE A 17 -8.19 -0.20 10.92
N ASN A 18 -7.93 0.95 11.56
CA ASN A 18 -8.94 1.64 12.38
C ASN A 18 -10.18 1.97 11.55
N GLY A 19 -9.99 2.47 10.32
CA GLY A 19 -11.08 2.77 9.41
C GLY A 19 -11.97 1.56 9.10
N PHE A 20 -11.39 0.37 8.91
CA PHE A 20 -12.16 -0.87 8.72
C PHE A 20 -12.88 -1.32 9.99
N LEU A 21 -12.20 -1.28 11.15
CA LEU A 21 -12.79 -1.66 12.43
C LEU A 21 -14.04 -0.82 12.76
N GLU A 22 -13.97 0.50 12.54
CA GLU A 22 -15.08 1.44 12.74
C GLU A 22 -16.27 1.17 11.81
N ARG A 23 -16.06 0.49 10.68
CA ARG A 23 -17.06 0.34 9.60
C ARG A 23 -17.54 -1.08 9.43
N MET A 24 -17.23 -2.00 10.34
CA MET A 24 -17.59 -3.42 10.23
C MET A 24 -19.09 -3.67 9.96
N GLU A 25 -19.99 -2.83 10.47
CA GLU A 25 -21.43 -2.96 10.24
C GLU A 25 -21.86 -2.69 8.78
N SER A 26 -21.22 -1.74 8.11
CA SER A 26 -21.53 -1.35 6.72
C SER A 26 -20.56 -1.94 5.70
N PHE A 27 -19.40 -2.42 6.15
CA PHE A 27 -18.35 -2.99 5.34
C PHE A 27 -17.87 -4.31 5.99
N PRO A 28 -18.55 -5.44 5.72
CA PRO A 28 -18.29 -6.73 6.38
C PRO A 28 -17.03 -7.40 5.81
N LEU A 29 -15.88 -6.84 6.17
CA LEU A 29 -14.55 -7.37 5.92
C LEU A 29 -14.41 -8.73 6.63
N GLN A 30 -13.84 -9.71 5.93
CA GLN A 30 -13.53 -11.03 6.49
C GLN A 30 -12.02 -11.29 6.42
N GLU A 31 -11.39 -10.86 5.33
CA GLU A 31 -9.95 -11.02 5.12
C GLU A 31 -9.34 -9.72 4.63
N LEU A 32 -8.27 -9.29 5.30
CA LEU A 32 -7.42 -8.20 4.88
C LEU A 32 -6.03 -8.75 4.52
N TRP A 33 -5.65 -8.60 3.26
CA TRP A 33 -4.35 -9.04 2.75
C TRP A 33 -3.42 -7.84 2.62
N LEU A 34 -2.37 -7.80 3.43
CA LEU A 34 -1.31 -6.80 3.37
C LEU A 34 -0.16 -7.36 2.53
N MET A 35 0.10 -6.72 1.40
CA MET A 35 1.20 -7.09 0.51
C MET A 35 2.26 -5.99 0.45
N ASP A 36 3.51 -6.35 0.66
CA ASP A 36 4.65 -5.47 0.42
C ASP A 36 5.84 -6.26 -0.13
N ILE A 37 6.69 -5.60 -0.92
CA ILE A 37 7.91 -6.21 -1.46
C ILE A 37 9.06 -6.20 -0.45
N LEU A 38 8.95 -5.40 0.62
CA LEU A 38 9.94 -5.32 1.69
C LEU A 38 9.45 -6.12 2.91
N PRO A 39 9.93 -7.37 3.12
CA PRO A 39 9.41 -8.26 4.14
C PRO A 39 9.58 -7.69 5.56
N GLU A 40 10.68 -7.01 5.85
CA GLU A 40 10.91 -6.39 7.17
C GLU A 40 9.87 -5.32 7.51
N ARG A 41 9.51 -4.47 6.53
CA ARG A 41 8.48 -3.44 6.72
C ARG A 41 7.11 -4.08 6.90
N LEU A 42 6.81 -5.09 6.09
CA LEU A 42 5.58 -5.84 6.17
C LEU A 42 5.43 -6.54 7.51
N GLU A 43 6.51 -7.13 8.03
CA GLU A 43 6.50 -7.82 9.32
C GLU A 43 6.22 -6.84 10.46
N ILE A 44 6.91 -5.70 10.51
CA ILE A 44 6.73 -4.70 11.57
C ILE A 44 5.29 -4.16 11.57
N VAL A 45 4.83 -3.67 10.41
CA VAL A 45 3.50 -3.04 10.29
C VAL A 45 2.39 -4.09 10.35
N GLY A 46 2.58 -5.22 9.70
CA GLY A 46 1.61 -6.33 9.65
C GLY A 46 1.36 -6.95 11.02
N LYS A 47 2.41 -7.20 11.82
CA LYS A 47 2.25 -7.67 13.20
C LYS A 47 1.56 -6.61 14.07
N PHE A 48 1.78 -5.32 13.82
CA PHE A 48 1.04 -4.27 14.51
C PHE A 48 -0.45 -4.28 14.12
N ALA A 49 -0.77 -4.36 12.83
CA ALA A 49 -2.14 -4.50 12.34
C ALA A 49 -2.87 -5.71 12.94
N GLN A 50 -2.22 -6.89 12.96
CA GLN A 50 -2.77 -8.09 13.59
C GLN A 50 -3.10 -7.88 15.07
N ARG A 51 -2.24 -7.19 15.83
CA ARG A 51 -2.49 -6.88 17.24
C ARG A 51 -3.65 -5.90 17.43
N MET A 52 -3.79 -4.89 16.55
CA MET A 52 -4.93 -3.96 16.58
C MET A 52 -6.25 -4.72 16.36
N VAL A 53 -6.30 -5.57 15.34
CA VAL A 53 -7.50 -6.36 15.03
C VAL A 53 -7.83 -7.35 16.13
N LYS A 54 -6.81 -8.02 16.71
CA LYS A 54 -6.98 -8.90 17.86
C LYS A 54 -7.52 -8.15 19.09
N ALA A 55 -7.04 -6.95 19.37
CA ALA A 55 -7.51 -6.13 20.48
C ALA A 55 -8.98 -5.71 20.32
N ALA A 56 -9.47 -5.60 19.07
CA ALA A 56 -10.86 -5.34 18.74
C ALA A 56 -11.76 -6.59 18.70
N GLY A 57 -11.29 -7.74 19.18
CA GLY A 57 -12.07 -8.98 19.19
C GLY A 57 -11.94 -9.83 17.93
N ALA A 58 -10.95 -9.56 17.08
CA ALA A 58 -10.68 -10.28 15.82
C ALA A 58 -11.88 -10.36 14.85
N PRO A 59 -12.50 -9.23 14.48
CA PRO A 59 -13.66 -9.22 13.57
C PRO A 59 -13.34 -9.65 12.12
N PHE A 60 -12.06 -9.70 11.75
CA PHE A 60 -11.56 -10.19 10.45
C PHE A 60 -10.13 -10.72 10.58
N GLU A 61 -9.65 -11.46 9.58
CA GLU A 61 -8.29 -11.98 9.53
C GLU A 61 -7.34 -11.03 8.79
N VAL A 62 -6.08 -10.96 9.23
CA VAL A 62 -5.02 -10.18 8.57
C VAL A 62 -3.91 -11.10 8.08
N HIS A 63 -3.80 -11.21 6.76
CA HIS A 63 -2.83 -12.03 6.04
C HIS A 63 -1.67 -11.16 5.54
N LEU A 64 -0.44 -11.65 5.65
CA LEU A 64 0.75 -10.97 5.18
C LEU A 64 1.37 -11.79 4.05
N THR A 65 1.65 -11.16 2.90
CA THR A 65 2.34 -11.84 1.80
C THR A 65 3.30 -10.90 1.07
N THR A 66 4.32 -11.47 0.44
CA THR A 66 5.17 -10.75 -0.53
C THR A 66 4.78 -11.07 -1.98
N ASP A 67 3.82 -11.97 -2.18
CA ASP A 67 3.28 -12.33 -3.48
C ASP A 67 2.07 -11.45 -3.82
N GLN A 68 2.23 -10.62 -4.85
CA GLN A 68 1.18 -9.75 -5.36
C GLN A 68 -0.03 -10.54 -5.87
N ARG A 69 0.20 -11.66 -6.57
CA ARG A 69 -0.87 -12.47 -7.17
C ARG A 69 -1.71 -13.14 -6.10
N GLU A 70 -1.07 -13.64 -5.05
CA GLU A 70 -1.76 -14.21 -3.91
C GLU A 70 -2.67 -13.18 -3.21
N ALA A 71 -2.17 -11.97 -3.01
CA ALA A 71 -2.93 -10.89 -2.39
C ALA A 71 -4.17 -10.52 -3.22
N VAL A 72 -4.03 -10.32 -4.54
CA VAL A 72 -5.13 -9.86 -5.40
C VAL A 72 -6.12 -10.97 -5.78
N ARG A 73 -5.71 -12.24 -5.78
CA ARG A 73 -6.56 -13.37 -6.19
C ARG A 73 -7.86 -13.42 -5.38
N GLY A 74 -8.99 -13.28 -6.05
CA GLY A 74 -10.32 -13.32 -5.43
C GLY A 74 -10.63 -12.13 -4.50
N ALA A 75 -9.83 -11.07 -4.52
CA ALA A 75 -10.12 -9.87 -3.74
C ALA A 75 -11.35 -9.14 -4.29
N ASN A 76 -12.26 -8.71 -3.41
CA ASN A 76 -13.40 -7.87 -3.80
C ASN A 76 -12.97 -6.42 -4.04
N TYR A 77 -11.96 -5.96 -3.29
CA TYR A 77 -11.35 -4.64 -3.46
C TYR A 77 -9.83 -4.75 -3.41
N VAL A 78 -9.17 -3.94 -4.22
CA VAL A 78 -7.72 -3.73 -4.19
C VAL A 78 -7.46 -2.24 -3.98
N THR A 79 -6.67 -1.91 -2.97
CA THR A 79 -6.20 -0.56 -2.70
C THR A 79 -4.69 -0.49 -2.71
N THR A 80 -4.14 0.67 -3.03
CA THR A 80 -2.69 0.89 -3.15
C THR A 80 -2.25 2.01 -2.23
N GLN A 81 -1.21 1.77 -1.44
CA GLN A 81 -0.51 2.77 -0.64
C GLN A 81 1.02 2.64 -0.82
N LEU A 82 1.42 2.33 -2.05
CA LEU A 82 2.80 2.07 -2.45
C LEU A 82 3.55 3.35 -2.84
N ARG A 83 4.87 3.34 -2.64
CA ARG A 83 5.81 4.37 -3.10
C ARG A 83 6.98 3.70 -3.81
N VAL A 84 6.92 3.67 -5.14
CA VAL A 84 7.99 3.06 -5.96
C VAL A 84 9.29 3.88 -5.82
N GLY A 85 10.35 3.22 -5.36
CA GLY A 85 11.64 3.84 -5.05
C GLY A 85 11.73 4.50 -3.67
N TRP A 86 10.67 4.40 -2.86
CA TRP A 86 10.65 4.82 -1.45
C TRP A 86 11.05 6.29 -1.24
N MET A 87 11.50 6.63 -0.03
CA MET A 87 11.93 7.99 0.30
C MET A 87 13.19 8.41 -0.44
N GLN A 88 14.06 7.46 -0.79
CA GLN A 88 15.27 7.75 -1.55
C GLN A 88 14.93 8.32 -2.93
N ALA A 89 14.06 7.66 -3.71
CA ALA A 89 13.66 8.18 -5.01
C ALA A 89 12.94 9.52 -4.89
N ARG A 90 12.03 9.68 -3.91
CA ARG A 90 11.39 10.97 -3.65
C ARG A 90 12.41 12.08 -3.40
N ARG A 91 13.44 11.84 -2.59
CA ARG A 91 14.51 12.80 -2.34
C ARG A 91 15.23 13.18 -3.62
N GLU A 92 15.59 12.19 -4.44
CA GLU A 92 16.27 12.44 -5.71
C GLU A 92 15.39 13.20 -6.71
N ASP A 93 14.09 12.93 -6.74
CA ASP A 93 13.10 13.65 -7.57
C ASP A 93 13.03 15.14 -7.18
N GLU A 94 12.90 15.42 -5.87
CA GLU A 94 12.83 16.78 -5.35
C GLU A 94 14.16 17.51 -5.58
N TYR A 95 15.29 16.82 -5.41
CA TYR A 95 16.63 17.38 -5.64
C TYR A 95 16.92 17.62 -7.11
N LEU A 96 16.41 16.77 -8.01
CA LEU A 96 16.50 17.00 -9.45
C LEU A 96 15.85 18.33 -9.82
N GLY A 97 14.64 18.61 -9.33
CA GLY A 97 14.00 19.91 -9.52
C GLY A 97 14.90 21.06 -9.06
N ARG A 98 15.39 20.98 -7.81
CA ARG A 98 16.26 22.02 -7.24
C ARG A 98 17.55 22.24 -8.03
N ARG A 99 18.21 21.18 -8.50
CA ARG A 99 19.46 21.27 -9.30
C ARG A 99 19.29 22.06 -10.60
N HIS A 100 18.06 22.16 -11.11
CA HIS A 100 17.73 22.90 -12.33
C HIS A 100 16.97 24.21 -12.07
N GLY A 101 16.98 24.72 -10.83
CA GLY A 101 16.26 25.95 -10.47
C GLY A 101 14.74 25.81 -10.50
N LEU A 102 14.23 24.58 -10.48
CA LEU A 102 12.80 24.27 -10.43
C LEU A 102 12.37 23.89 -9.01
N ILE A 103 11.06 23.95 -8.75
CA ILE A 103 10.49 23.48 -7.48
C ILE A 103 10.67 21.96 -7.39
N GLY A 104 11.30 21.51 -6.31
CA GLY A 104 11.31 20.09 -5.92
C GLY A 104 10.02 19.75 -5.18
N GLN A 105 9.15 18.93 -5.78
CA GLN A 105 7.88 18.53 -5.20
C GLN A 105 7.54 17.08 -5.61
N GLU A 106 6.85 16.37 -4.73
CA GLU A 106 6.61 14.92 -4.83
C GLU A 106 5.72 14.48 -6.01
N THR A 107 4.69 15.24 -6.33
CA THR A 107 3.57 14.87 -7.21
C THR A 107 3.34 15.83 -8.38
N THR A 108 4.07 16.93 -8.46
CA THR A 108 3.96 17.97 -9.49
C THR A 108 5.34 18.29 -10.06
N GLY A 109 5.35 18.93 -11.24
CA GLY A 109 6.58 19.27 -11.94
C GLY A 109 7.44 18.05 -12.28
N ILE A 110 8.77 18.25 -12.29
CA ILE A 110 9.71 17.20 -12.68
C ILE A 110 9.71 16.02 -11.71
N GLY A 111 9.53 16.27 -10.41
CA GLY A 111 9.50 15.21 -9.41
C GLY A 111 8.25 14.35 -9.50
N GLY A 112 7.08 14.99 -9.70
CA GLY A 112 5.83 14.29 -9.99
C GLY A 112 5.92 13.42 -11.25
N MET A 113 6.50 13.95 -12.34
CA MET A 113 6.69 13.19 -13.58
C MET A 113 7.62 11.98 -13.37
N ALA A 114 8.75 12.16 -12.68
CA ALA A 114 9.68 11.07 -12.37
C ALA A 114 9.01 9.97 -11.54
N LYS A 115 8.22 10.35 -10.51
CA LYS A 115 7.40 9.43 -9.71
C LYS A 115 6.39 8.68 -10.58
N ALA A 116 5.68 9.38 -11.47
CA ALA A 116 4.70 8.77 -12.36
C ALA A 116 5.33 7.70 -13.27
N LEU A 117 6.46 8.02 -13.91
CA LEU A 117 7.17 7.08 -14.80
C LEU A 117 7.59 5.79 -14.10
N ARG A 118 7.93 5.84 -12.82
CA ARG A 118 8.23 4.63 -12.02
C ARG A 118 6.97 3.90 -11.54
N THR A 119 5.89 4.63 -11.29
CA THR A 119 4.69 4.09 -10.62
C THR A 119 3.69 3.49 -11.61
N ILE A 120 3.51 4.09 -12.79
CA ILE A 120 2.55 3.64 -13.81
C ILE A 120 2.75 2.16 -14.18
N PRO A 121 3.97 1.66 -14.47
CA PRO A 121 4.17 0.25 -14.81
C PRO A 121 3.76 -0.70 -13.66
N VAL A 122 3.99 -0.31 -12.40
CA VAL A 122 3.61 -1.11 -11.23
C VAL A 122 2.10 -1.17 -11.08
N ILE A 123 1.40 -0.03 -11.24
CA ILE A 123 -0.07 0.02 -11.20
C ILE A 123 -0.68 -0.81 -12.33
N LEU A 124 -0.13 -0.73 -13.54
CA LEU A 124 -0.58 -1.54 -14.67
C LEU A 124 -0.38 -3.03 -14.43
N LYS A 125 0.72 -3.43 -13.78
CA LYS A 125 0.94 -4.82 -13.38
C LYS A 125 -0.11 -5.30 -12.38
N ILE A 126 -0.44 -4.50 -11.37
CA ILE A 126 -1.51 -4.82 -10.40
C ILE A 126 -2.84 -4.99 -11.13
N ALA A 127 -3.18 -4.05 -12.02
CA ALA A 127 -4.41 -4.11 -12.81
C ALA A 127 -4.47 -5.31 -13.75
N TYR A 128 -3.33 -5.78 -14.25
CA TYR A 128 -3.23 -7.01 -15.03
C TYR A 128 -3.49 -8.25 -14.17
N ASP A 129 -2.80 -8.38 -13.03
CA ASP A 129 -3.01 -9.52 -12.12
C ASP A 129 -4.44 -9.56 -11.53
N MET A 130 -5.15 -8.42 -11.46
CA MET A 130 -6.57 -8.35 -11.07
C MET A 130 -7.54 -8.90 -12.13
N ARG A 131 -7.11 -9.00 -13.40
CA ARG A 131 -7.95 -9.50 -14.51
C ARG A 131 -7.81 -11.01 -14.72
N GLU A 132 -6.78 -11.63 -14.15
CA GLU A 132 -6.55 -13.08 -14.16
C GLU A 132 -7.40 -13.77 -13.07
#